data_AF-A0A348V7X7-F1
#
_entry.id   AF-A0A348V7X7-F1
#
_cell.length_a   1.000
_cell.length_b   1.000
_cell.length_c   1.000
_cell.angle_alpha   90.00
_cell.angle_beta   90.00
_cell.angle_gamma   90.00
#
_symmetry.space_group_name_H-M   'P 1'
#
loop_
_entity.id
_entity.type
_entity.pdbx_description
1 polymer ?
#
loop_
_entity_poly.entity_id
_entity_poly.type
_entity_poly.pdbx_seq_one_letter_code
_entity_poly.pdbx_strand_id
1 'polypeptide(L)'
;MTGKERNQHRLLLLIIAQGLKSVSDNHSYARLDVKQAVERGAVYALQAKMKWPGWENKAWITERIGAFGKLIKEDTPQRIFHSAKTFVRISDRIVTDLIEEERGSILTMPLIEPVYRNIQTVIDFIDGDGVGWGELGDANWFVDEVYKIIGVREFT
;
A
#
# COMPACT_ATOMS: atom_id res chain seq x y z
N MET A 1 -20.52 0.63 -6.63
CA MET A 1 -19.43 -0.35 -6.45
C MET A 1 -19.91 -1.77 -6.73
N THR A 2 -19.31 -2.45 -7.69
CA THR A 2 -19.54 -3.88 -7.98
C THR A 2 -18.86 -4.78 -6.93
N GLY A 3 -19.22 -6.05 -6.91
CA GLY A 3 -18.55 -7.04 -6.06
C GLY A 3 -17.08 -7.25 -6.36
N LYS A 4 -16.72 -7.10 -7.64
CA LYS A 4 -15.35 -7.15 -8.12
C LYS A 4 -14.55 -5.97 -7.55
N GLU A 5 -15.05 -4.75 -7.69
CA GLU A 5 -14.43 -3.53 -7.14
C GLU A 5 -14.22 -3.63 -5.63
N ARG A 6 -15.23 -4.11 -4.89
CA ARG A 6 -15.10 -4.38 -3.44
C ARG A 6 -13.93 -5.31 -3.12
N ASN A 7 -13.79 -6.41 -3.85
CA ASN A 7 -12.70 -7.36 -3.65
C ASN A 7 -11.33 -6.73 -3.98
N GLN A 8 -11.26 -5.88 -5.01
CA GLN A 8 -10.05 -5.16 -5.41
C GLN A 8 -9.61 -4.15 -4.35
N HIS A 9 -10.52 -3.31 -3.84
CA HIS A 9 -10.22 -2.35 -2.77
C HIS A 9 -9.70 -3.01 -1.49
N ARG A 10 -10.27 -4.15 -1.12
CA ARG A 10 -9.78 -4.90 0.06
C ARG A 10 -8.40 -5.50 -0.16
N LEU A 11 -8.12 -5.94 -1.38
CA LEU A 11 -6.80 -6.45 -1.74
C LEU A 11 -5.77 -5.31 -1.73
N LEU A 12 -6.12 -4.14 -2.25
CA LEU A 12 -5.30 -2.92 -2.18
C LEU A 12 -4.95 -2.54 -0.73
N LEU A 13 -5.93 -2.55 0.19
CA LEU A 13 -5.69 -2.29 1.62
C LEU A 13 -4.80 -3.36 2.26
N LEU A 14 -4.92 -4.63 1.85
CA LEU A 14 -4.03 -5.69 2.33
C LEU A 14 -2.60 -5.52 1.83
N ILE A 15 -2.43 -5.07 0.60
CA ILE A 15 -1.13 -4.79 -0.01
C ILE A 15 -0.45 -3.64 0.72
N ILE A 16 -1.17 -2.55 1.02
CA ILE A 16 -0.68 -1.45 1.86
C ILE A 16 -0.22 -1.98 3.22
N ALA A 17 -1.07 -2.77 3.90
CA ALA A 17 -0.74 -3.32 5.20
C ALA A 17 0.53 -4.17 5.19
N GLN A 18 0.66 -5.05 4.18
CA GLN A 18 1.82 -5.91 4.02
C GLN A 18 3.08 -5.11 3.67
N GLY A 19 2.96 -4.11 2.80
CA GLY A 19 4.06 -3.22 2.42
C GLY A 19 4.59 -2.45 3.62
N LEU A 20 3.72 -1.77 4.37
CA LEU A 20 4.11 -1.04 5.59
C LEU A 20 4.68 -1.97 6.66
N LYS A 21 4.15 -3.18 6.84
CA LYS A 21 4.75 -4.16 7.75
C LYS A 21 6.16 -4.57 7.31
N SER A 22 6.37 -4.83 6.02
CA SER A 22 7.70 -5.10 5.47
C SER A 22 8.66 -3.93 5.66
N VAL A 23 8.19 -2.69 5.58
CA VAL A 23 8.99 -1.50 5.95
C VAL A 23 9.38 -1.57 7.43
N SER A 24 8.42 -1.85 8.32
CA SER A 24 8.65 -1.98 9.77
C SER A 24 9.63 -3.07 10.15
N ASP A 25 9.58 -4.23 9.49
CA ASP A 25 10.41 -5.38 9.84
C ASP A 25 11.86 -5.21 9.36
N ASN A 26 12.10 -4.39 8.34
CA ASN A 26 13.41 -4.34 7.64
C ASN A 26 14.13 -2.99 7.70
N HIS A 27 13.50 -1.91 8.16
CA HIS A 27 14.12 -0.58 8.21
C HIS A 27 14.30 -0.05 9.63
N SER A 28 15.50 0.46 9.91
CA SER A 28 15.78 1.25 11.11
C SER A 28 15.32 2.69 10.89
N TYR A 29 14.38 3.17 11.70
CA TYR A 29 13.86 4.53 11.60
C TYR A 29 14.75 5.53 12.31
N ALA A 30 15.04 6.64 11.64
CA ALA A 30 15.77 7.77 12.25
C ALA A 30 14.91 8.54 13.26
N ARG A 31 13.57 8.56 13.12
CA ARG A 31 12.65 9.21 14.06
C ARG A 31 11.52 8.30 14.52
N LEU A 32 11.09 8.53 15.76
CA LEU A 32 10.03 7.76 16.42
C LEU A 32 8.66 7.96 15.79
N ASP A 33 8.34 9.16 15.33
CA ASP A 33 7.06 9.48 14.69
C ASP A 33 6.90 8.74 13.36
N VAL A 34 7.96 8.62 12.56
CA VAL A 34 7.98 7.82 11.33
C VAL A 34 7.76 6.34 11.63
N LYS A 35 8.47 5.81 12.64
CA LYS A 35 8.27 4.42 13.10
C LYS A 35 6.81 4.16 13.46
N GLN A 36 6.25 5.02 14.30
CA GLN A 36 4.86 4.90 14.73
C GLN A 36 3.88 5.08 13.57
N ALA A 37 4.19 5.94 12.60
CA ALA A 37 3.35 6.14 11.43
C ALA A 37 3.28 4.88 10.56
N VAL A 38 4.41 4.22 10.32
CA VAL A 38 4.41 2.94 9.58
C VAL A 38 3.62 1.86 10.33
N GLU A 39 3.87 1.70 11.63
CA GLU A 39 3.18 0.70 12.47
C GLU A 39 1.66 0.95 12.49
N ARG A 40 1.24 2.19 12.74
CA ARG A 40 -0.19 2.58 12.76
C ARG A 40 -0.82 2.47 11.38
N GLY A 41 -0.14 2.88 10.33
CA GLY A 41 -0.61 2.77 8.95
C GLY A 41 -0.91 1.31 8.57
N ALA A 42 -0.03 0.38 8.92
CA ALA A 42 -0.25 -1.05 8.71
C ALA A 42 -1.49 -1.56 9.46
N VAL A 43 -1.63 -1.18 10.74
CA VAL A 43 -2.79 -1.56 11.57
C VAL A 43 -4.10 -0.98 11.00
N TYR A 44 -4.12 0.31 10.64
CA TYR A 44 -5.30 0.94 10.06
C TYR A 44 -5.70 0.30 8.73
N ALA A 45 -4.73 -0.03 7.87
CA ALA A 45 -5.02 -0.70 6.61
C ALA A 45 -5.63 -2.10 6.82
N LEU A 46 -5.13 -2.87 7.81
CA LEU A 46 -5.74 -4.14 8.20
C LEU A 46 -7.16 -3.96 8.74
N GLN A 47 -7.39 -2.96 9.58
CA GLN A 47 -8.71 -2.65 10.12
C GLN A 47 -9.70 -2.23 9.03
N ALA A 48 -9.27 -1.36 8.12
CA ALA A 48 -10.04 -0.93 6.95
C ALA A 48 -10.39 -2.15 6.08
N LYS A 49 -9.41 -3.02 5.80
CA LYS A 49 -9.63 -4.27 5.07
C LYS A 49 -10.66 -5.17 5.75
N MET A 50 -10.73 -5.24 7.08
CA MET A 50 -11.75 -6.02 7.79
C MET A 50 -13.14 -5.38 7.72
N LYS A 51 -13.21 -4.06 7.89
CA LYS A 51 -14.44 -3.28 7.95
C LYS A 51 -15.03 -2.94 6.58
N TRP A 52 -14.27 -3.10 5.50
CA TRP A 52 -14.76 -2.85 4.15
C TRP A 52 -15.95 -3.77 3.82
N PRO A 53 -17.02 -3.27 3.20
CA PRO A 53 -18.17 -4.10 2.82
C PRO A 53 -17.78 -5.20 1.82
N GLY A 54 -18.28 -6.43 2.05
CA GLY A 54 -18.34 -7.55 1.07
C GLY A 54 -17.04 -8.34 0.80
N TRP A 55 -17.16 -9.67 0.80
CA TRP A 55 -16.25 -10.60 0.10
C TRP A 55 -17.12 -11.42 -0.84
N GLU A 56 -16.80 -11.41 -2.13
CA GLU A 56 -17.62 -12.16 -3.10
C GLU A 56 -16.89 -13.33 -3.74
N ASN A 57 -15.55 -13.28 -3.81
CA ASN A 57 -14.76 -14.35 -4.42
C ASN A 57 -13.45 -14.63 -3.66
N LYS A 58 -13.51 -15.52 -2.67
CA LYS A 58 -12.36 -15.89 -1.82
C LYS A 58 -11.22 -16.53 -2.61
N ALA A 59 -11.52 -17.35 -3.62
CA ALA A 59 -10.50 -18.05 -4.40
C ALA A 59 -9.64 -17.07 -5.20
N TRP A 60 -10.28 -16.14 -5.90
CA TRP A 60 -9.59 -15.07 -6.63
C TRP A 60 -8.70 -14.22 -5.71
N ILE A 61 -9.17 -13.89 -4.51
CA ILE A 61 -8.39 -13.09 -3.55
C ILE A 61 -7.17 -13.86 -3.06
N THR A 62 -7.33 -15.13 -2.68
CA THR A 62 -6.20 -15.98 -2.25
C THR A 62 -5.14 -16.10 -3.35
N GLU A 63 -5.58 -16.28 -4.59
CA GLU A 63 -4.68 -16.35 -5.75
C GLU A 63 -3.85 -15.07 -5.91
N ARG A 64 -4.49 -13.89 -5.85
CA ARG A 64 -3.78 -12.60 -6.01
C ARG A 64 -2.88 -12.26 -4.83
N ILE A 65 -3.25 -12.62 -3.61
CA ILE A 65 -2.35 -12.52 -2.44
C ILE A 65 -1.11 -13.40 -2.66
N GLY A 66 -1.30 -14.62 -3.17
CA GLY A 66 -0.20 -15.52 -3.51
C GLY A 66 0.73 -14.95 -4.58
N ALA A 67 0.16 -14.40 -5.66
CA ALA A 67 0.92 -13.76 -6.74
C ALA A 67 1.72 -12.54 -6.25
N PHE A 68 1.11 -11.67 -5.43
CA PHE A 68 1.80 -10.55 -4.79
C PHE A 68 2.94 -11.03 -3.88
N GLY A 69 2.69 -12.07 -3.09
CA GLY A 69 3.71 -12.69 -2.24
C GLY A 69 4.89 -13.28 -3.03
N LYS A 70 4.65 -13.80 -4.24
CA LYS A 70 5.71 -14.25 -5.15
C LYS A 70 6.50 -13.08 -5.73
N LEU A 71 5.84 -12.03 -6.20
CA LEU A 71 6.49 -10.82 -6.71
C LEU A 71 7.49 -10.26 -5.68
N ILE A 72 7.12 -10.24 -4.40
CA ILE A 72 8.02 -9.76 -3.32
C ILE A 72 9.16 -10.75 -3.02
N LYS A 73 8.98 -12.05 -3.24
CA LYS A 73 9.92 -13.11 -2.83
C LYS A 73 10.89 -13.56 -3.93
N GLU A 74 10.43 -13.65 -5.17
CA GLU A 74 11.17 -14.23 -6.30
C GLU A 74 12.16 -13.23 -6.90
N ASP A 75 12.05 -11.94 -6.57
CA ASP A 75 12.92 -10.89 -7.08
C ASP A 75 14.14 -10.65 -6.14
N THR A 76 15.06 -11.61 -6.02
CA THR A 76 16.46 -11.33 -5.60
C THR A 76 17.43 -12.49 -5.81
N PRO A 77 18.55 -12.25 -6.53
CA PRO A 77 19.83 -12.67 -5.96
C PRO A 77 20.91 -11.57 -5.83
N GLN A 78 20.78 -10.40 -6.48
CA GLN A 78 21.88 -9.39 -6.53
C GLN A 78 21.44 -7.91 -6.44
N ARG A 79 20.18 -7.61 -6.11
CA ARG A 79 19.70 -6.22 -5.95
C ARG A 79 19.03 -6.04 -4.60
N ILE A 80 19.85 -5.69 -3.62
CA ILE A 80 19.43 -5.24 -2.30
C ILE A 80 18.54 -4.00 -2.47
N PHE A 81 17.43 -3.95 -1.73
CA PHE A 81 16.46 -2.86 -1.63
C PHE A 81 15.46 -2.72 -2.80
N HIS A 82 14.37 -3.50 -2.77
CA HIS A 82 13.07 -2.81 -2.88
C HIS A 82 12.98 -1.93 -1.66
N SER A 83 13.46 -0.69 -1.81
CA SER A 83 13.60 0.24 -0.71
C SER A 83 12.28 0.38 0.02
N ALA A 84 12.29 0.64 1.33
CA ALA A 84 11.05 1.01 2.00
C ALA A 84 10.37 2.21 1.32
N LYS A 85 11.13 3.01 0.55
CA LYS A 85 10.63 4.03 -0.37
C LYS A 85 9.64 3.44 -1.37
N THR A 86 10.00 2.36 -2.05
CA THR A 86 9.12 1.66 -3.02
C THR A 86 7.80 1.24 -2.37
N PHE A 87 7.83 0.62 -1.19
CA PHE A 87 6.60 0.22 -0.47
C PHE A 87 5.76 1.39 0.00
N VAL A 88 6.40 2.46 0.50
CA VAL A 88 5.71 3.70 0.89
C VAL A 88 5.05 4.34 -0.32
N ARG A 89 5.73 4.41 -1.47
CA ARG A 89 5.19 4.98 -2.72
C ARG A 89 4.05 4.18 -3.33
N ILE A 90 4.14 2.85 -3.33
CA ILE A 90 3.00 2.00 -3.74
C ILE A 90 1.82 2.26 -2.82
N SER A 91 2.07 2.34 -1.51
CA SER A 91 1.01 2.60 -0.54
C SER A 91 0.36 3.97 -0.78
N ASP A 92 1.17 4.99 -1.06
CA ASP A 92 0.75 6.36 -1.39
C ASP A 92 -0.13 6.40 -2.63
N ARG A 93 0.31 5.76 -3.72
CA ARG A 93 -0.47 5.72 -4.95
C ARG A 93 -1.80 5.01 -4.74
N ILE A 94 -1.76 3.82 -4.14
CA ILE A 94 -2.96 3.03 -3.87
C ILE A 94 -3.96 3.81 -3.00
N VAL A 95 -3.49 4.42 -1.91
CA VAL A 95 -4.39 5.13 -1.00
C VAL A 95 -4.94 6.41 -1.64
N THR A 96 -4.19 7.05 -2.53
CA THR A 96 -4.64 8.21 -3.30
C THR A 96 -5.75 7.82 -4.26
N ASP A 97 -5.55 6.76 -5.06
CA ASP A 97 -6.56 6.24 -5.97
C ASP A 97 -7.85 5.85 -5.19
N LEU A 98 -7.70 5.18 -4.04
CA LEU A 98 -8.83 4.84 -3.17
C LEU A 98 -9.57 6.08 -2.64
N ILE A 99 -8.86 7.16 -2.29
CA ILE A 99 -9.50 8.42 -1.86
C ILE A 99 -10.26 9.07 -3.02
N GLU A 100 -9.71 9.05 -4.22
CA GLU A 100 -10.36 9.61 -5.42
C GLU A 100 -11.64 8.84 -5.76
N GLU A 101 -11.59 7.52 -5.74
CA GLU A 101 -12.73 6.64 -6.04
C GLU A 101 -13.83 6.72 -4.96
N GLU A 102 -13.46 6.85 -3.69
CA GLU A 102 -14.40 6.87 -2.56
C GLU A 102 -14.74 8.27 -2.07
N ARG A 103 -14.37 9.31 -2.82
CA ARG A 103 -14.55 10.70 -2.43
C ARG A 103 -16.02 10.99 -2.09
N GLY A 104 -16.26 11.42 -0.86
CA GLY A 104 -17.61 11.75 -0.36
C GLY A 104 -18.37 10.56 0.24
N SER A 105 -17.82 9.35 0.24
CA SER A 105 -18.41 8.21 0.93
C SER A 105 -18.30 8.36 2.45
N ILE A 106 -19.44 8.42 3.13
CA ILE A 106 -19.51 8.48 4.60
C ILE A 106 -19.08 7.17 5.28
N LEU A 107 -19.05 6.05 4.53
CA LEU A 107 -18.78 4.73 5.08
C LEU A 107 -17.31 4.33 4.95
N THR A 108 -16.69 4.62 3.80
CA THR A 108 -15.36 4.13 3.45
C THR A 108 -14.26 5.16 3.70
N MET A 109 -14.52 6.45 3.50
CA MET A 109 -13.52 7.50 3.77
C MET A 109 -12.96 7.48 5.21
N PRO A 110 -13.77 7.29 6.27
CA PRO A 110 -13.24 7.20 7.64
C PRO A 110 -12.29 6.01 7.87
N LEU A 111 -12.31 5.01 6.97
CA LEU A 111 -11.40 3.87 7.01
C LEU A 111 -10.07 4.16 6.29
N ILE A 112 -10.11 4.95 5.23
CA ILE A 112 -8.95 5.23 4.34
C ILE A 112 -8.14 6.42 4.86
N GLU A 113 -8.79 7.46 5.35
CA GLU A 113 -8.14 8.71 5.77
C GLU A 113 -7.07 8.51 6.87
N PRO A 114 -7.26 7.66 7.89
CA PRO A 114 -6.19 7.34 8.84
C PRO A 114 -4.98 6.66 8.18
N VAL A 115 -5.21 5.80 7.18
CA VAL A 115 -4.13 5.15 6.43
C VAL A 115 -3.34 6.19 5.65
N TYR A 116 -4.03 7.07 4.93
CA TYR A 116 -3.42 8.16 4.15
C TYR A 116 -2.55 9.08 5.01
N ARG A 117 -3.06 9.56 6.15
CA ARG A 117 -2.31 10.45 7.05
C ARG A 117 -1.00 9.84 7.55
N ASN A 118 -1.00 8.54 7.85
CA ASN A 118 0.21 7.86 8.28
C ASN A 118 1.21 7.69 7.13
N ILE A 119 0.74 7.38 5.91
CA ILE A 119 1.60 7.31 4.73
C ILE A 119 2.22 8.68 4.44
N GLN A 120 1.43 9.75 4.48
CA GLN A 120 1.90 11.12 4.27
C GLN A 120 2.92 11.54 5.34
N THR A 121 2.72 11.17 6.62
CA THR A 121 3.72 11.42 7.67
C THR A 121 5.08 10.77 7.34
N VAL A 122 5.08 9.59 6.71
CA VAL A 122 6.31 8.89 6.31
C VAL A 122 6.96 9.59 5.10
N ILE A 123 6.16 10.11 4.17
CA ILE A 123 6.63 10.84 2.98
C ILE A 123 7.17 12.23 3.35
N ASP A 124 6.46 12.96 4.19
CA ASP A 124 6.75 14.33 4.62
C ASP A 124 7.95 14.43 5.57
N PHE A 125 8.46 13.31 6.06
CA PHE A 125 9.69 13.27 6.86
C PHE A 125 10.95 13.78 6.10
N ILE A 126 10.82 14.13 4.82
CA ILE A 126 11.83 14.91 4.09
C ILE A 126 11.84 16.36 4.61
N ASP A 127 12.76 16.69 5.53
CA ASP A 127 13.61 17.88 5.36
C ASP A 127 14.67 17.99 6.47
N GLY A 128 15.93 17.77 6.11
CA GLY A 128 17.07 17.95 6.99
C GLY A 128 18.40 17.72 6.27
N ASP A 129 18.52 16.58 5.57
CA ASP A 129 19.77 16.15 4.91
C ASP A 129 19.60 15.79 3.42
N GLY A 130 18.46 16.10 2.78
CA GLY A 130 18.28 15.93 1.33
C GLY A 130 18.18 14.49 0.79
N VAL A 131 18.32 13.46 1.63
CA VAL A 131 18.12 12.05 1.21
C VAL A 131 16.64 11.69 1.29
N GLY A 132 15.86 12.13 0.30
CA GLY A 132 14.42 11.90 0.25
C GLY A 132 14.04 10.42 0.12
N TRP A 133 12.81 10.05 0.52
CA TRP A 133 12.19 8.74 0.27
C TRP A 133 11.83 8.53 -1.24
N GLY A 134 12.73 8.94 -2.14
CA GLY A 134 12.76 8.60 -3.58
C GLY A 134 11.75 9.36 -4.43
N GLU A 135 12.20 9.81 -5.61
CA GLU A 135 11.32 10.19 -6.71
C GLU A 135 10.58 8.94 -7.23
N LEU A 136 9.35 9.11 -7.73
CA LEU A 136 8.49 8.01 -8.21
C LEU A 136 9.11 7.18 -9.35
N GLY A 137 10.07 7.75 -10.10
CA GLY A 137 10.64 7.17 -11.32
C GLY A 137 11.18 5.74 -11.17
N ASP A 138 11.75 5.39 -10.02
CA ASP A 138 12.34 4.06 -9.77
C ASP A 138 11.32 3.00 -9.32
N ALA A 139 10.09 3.39 -8.97
CA ALA A 139 9.05 2.52 -8.41
C ALA A 139 7.89 2.22 -9.38
N ASN A 140 7.80 2.93 -10.51
CA ASN A 140 6.67 2.85 -11.44
C ASN A 140 6.42 1.44 -11.96
N TRP A 141 7.47 0.72 -12.38
CA TRP A 141 7.31 -0.65 -12.90
C TRP A 141 6.66 -1.59 -11.87
N PHE A 142 7.02 -1.43 -10.58
CA PHE A 142 6.51 -2.29 -9.51
C PHE A 142 5.06 -1.94 -9.17
N VAL A 143 4.70 -0.65 -9.24
CA VAL A 143 3.31 -0.21 -9.14
C VAL A 143 2.45 -0.85 -10.24
N ASP A 144 2.95 -0.85 -11.47
CA ASP A 144 2.25 -1.46 -12.61
C ASP A 144 2.05 -2.97 -12.42
N GLU A 145 3.07 -3.69 -11.97
CA GLU A 145 2.94 -5.13 -11.68
C GLU A 145 1.96 -5.41 -10.55
N VAL A 146 1.94 -4.59 -9.50
CA VAL A 146 0.96 -4.70 -8.42
C VAL A 146 -0.46 -4.51 -8.98
N TYR A 147 -0.71 -3.51 -9.81
CA TYR A 147 -2.02 -3.30 -10.42
C TYR A 147 -2.43 -4.43 -11.38
N LYS A 148 -1.49 -4.99 -12.17
CA LYS A 148 -1.71 -6.19 -12.99
C LYS A 148 -2.09 -7.40 -12.13
N ILE A 149 -1.42 -7.60 -10.99
CA ILE A 149 -1.76 -8.66 -10.03
C ILE A 149 -3.17 -8.45 -9.47
N ILE A 150 -3.60 -7.23 -9.20
CA ILE A 150 -4.95 -6.95 -8.67
C ILE A 150 -6.01 -6.96 -9.78
N GLY A 151 -5.60 -6.93 -11.05
CA GLY A 151 -6.49 -6.87 -12.19
C GLY A 151 -7.29 -5.56 -12.26
N VAL A 152 -6.74 -4.48 -11.68
CA VAL A 152 -7.21 -3.11 -11.94
C VAL A 152 -6.68 -2.75 -13.32
N ARG A 153 -7.53 -2.24 -14.23
CA ARG A 153 -7.08 -1.84 -15.57
C ARG A 153 -5.98 -0.79 -15.42
N GLU A 154 -4.97 -0.87 -16.28
CA GLU A 154 -3.96 0.18 -16.46
C GLU A 154 -4.68 1.54 -16.50
N PHE A 155 -4.38 2.41 -15.55
CA PHE A 155 -4.73 3.82 -15.65
C PHE A 155 -3.83 4.37 -16.76
N THR A 156 -4.40 4.47 -17.97
CA THR A 156 -3.80 5.16 -19.12
C THR A 156 -3.45 6.61 -18.79
#